data_AF-A0A2T7U3E2-F1
#
_entry.id   AF-A0A2T7U3E2-F1
#
_cell.length_a   1.000
_cell.length_b   1.000
_cell.length_c   1.000
_cell.angle_alpha   90.00
_cell.angle_beta   90.00
_cell.angle_gamma   90.00
#
_symmetry.space_group_name_H-M   'P 1'
#
loop_
_entity.id
_entity.type
_entity.pdbx_description
1 polymer ?
#
loop_
_entity_poly.entity_id
_entity_poly.type
_entity_poly.pdbx_seq_one_letter_code
_entity_poly.pdbx_strand_id
1 'polypeptide(L)'
;MNRTMAHDVDYIQHTMHPLPANASCLPVPSLADALADPRSAFRHPAEVVSHPLLSRHEKRTILISWARDEILLEQVANGGLPELKPKSQIDAVTAALRRIDPQAAAEYRAAVASIRARRPLCRG
;
A
#
# COMPACT_ATOMS: atom_id res chain seq x y z
N MET A 1 22.76 -45.13 -34.59
CA MET A 1 22.69 -43.66 -34.40
C MET A 1 21.41 -43.34 -33.66
N ASN A 2 21.55 -42.92 -32.41
CA ASN A 2 20.45 -42.80 -31.45
C ASN A 2 20.02 -41.34 -31.37
N ARG A 3 18.74 -41.02 -31.64
CA ARG A 3 18.16 -39.72 -31.27
C ARG A 3 16.67 -39.85 -31.00
N THR A 4 16.34 -40.41 -29.84
CA THR A 4 15.04 -40.29 -29.19
C THR A 4 15.20 -39.30 -28.05
N MET A 5 14.63 -38.10 -28.22
CA MET A 5 14.29 -37.16 -27.15
C MET A 5 12.89 -36.67 -27.53
N ALA A 6 11.85 -37.30 -27.00
CA ALA A 6 11.18 -36.79 -25.80
C ALA A 6 10.70 -35.34 -26.01
N HIS A 7 9.70 -35.19 -26.86
CA HIS A 7 8.70 -34.14 -26.71
C HIS A 7 7.40 -34.83 -26.40
N ASP A 8 6.56 -34.16 -25.61
CA ASP A 8 5.17 -34.51 -25.34
C ASP A 8 4.90 -35.41 -24.13
N VAL A 9 5.08 -34.83 -22.93
CA VAL A 9 4.19 -35.10 -21.79
C VAL A 9 3.93 -33.76 -21.09
N ASP A 10 2.65 -33.50 -20.75
CA ASP A 10 2.05 -32.36 -20.04
C ASP A 10 1.45 -31.20 -20.86
N TYR A 11 0.72 -31.56 -21.90
CA TYR A 11 -0.57 -30.95 -22.21
C TYR A 11 -1.61 -31.41 -21.16
N ILE A 12 -1.88 -30.64 -20.09
CA ILE A 12 -3.22 -30.29 -19.52
C ILE A 12 -3.03 -29.18 -18.45
N GLN A 13 -3.33 -27.93 -18.81
CA GLN A 13 -4.25 -27.14 -17.99
C GLN A 13 -5.16 -26.31 -18.89
N HIS A 14 -6.29 -26.95 -19.12
CA HIS A 14 -7.48 -26.52 -19.81
C HIS A 14 -7.95 -25.09 -19.46
N THR A 15 -8.44 -24.44 -20.52
CA THR A 15 -9.59 -23.52 -20.55
C THR A 15 -9.30 -22.02 -20.64
N MET A 16 -9.42 -21.58 -21.90
CA MET A 16 -9.77 -20.26 -22.40
C MET A 16 -10.68 -19.40 -21.52
N HIS A 17 -10.33 -18.12 -21.41
CA HIS A 17 -11.16 -17.05 -21.98
C HIS A 17 -10.28 -15.88 -22.45
N PRO A 18 -10.26 -15.51 -23.74
CA PRO A 18 -9.83 -14.18 -24.13
C PRO A 18 -10.96 -13.21 -23.75
N LEU A 19 -10.75 -12.40 -22.71
CA LEU A 19 -11.66 -11.30 -22.43
C LEU A 19 -11.53 -10.26 -23.55
N PRO A 20 -12.67 -9.75 -24.07
CA PRO A 20 -12.66 -8.82 -25.19
C PRO A 20 -11.98 -7.51 -24.79
N ALA A 21 -11.17 -7.02 -25.70
CA ALA A 21 -10.64 -5.67 -25.71
C ALA A 21 -11.78 -4.65 -25.86
N ASN A 22 -12.53 -4.38 -24.79
CA ASN A 22 -13.33 -3.16 -24.66
C ASN A 22 -13.75 -2.92 -23.20
N ALA A 23 -12.84 -2.36 -22.41
CA ALA A 23 -13.16 -1.60 -21.22
C ALA A 23 -12.03 -0.60 -20.96
N SER A 24 -11.93 0.43 -21.79
CA SER A 24 -11.31 1.67 -21.36
C SER A 24 -12.24 2.34 -20.36
N CYS A 25 -12.30 1.78 -19.16
CA CYS A 25 -12.75 2.42 -17.94
C CYS A 25 -11.69 2.00 -16.94
N LEU A 26 -10.87 2.96 -16.49
CA LEU A 26 -9.69 2.72 -15.66
C LEU A 26 -9.95 1.59 -14.65
N PRO A 27 -9.14 0.52 -14.61
CA PRO A 27 -9.38 -0.59 -13.69
C PRO A 27 -9.39 -0.03 -12.28
N VAL A 28 -10.55 -0.11 -11.62
CA VAL A 28 -10.65 0.18 -10.20
C VAL A 28 -9.66 -0.77 -9.54
N PRO A 29 -8.64 -0.28 -8.81
CA PRO A 29 -7.62 -1.14 -8.24
C PRO A 29 -8.30 -2.23 -7.43
N SER A 30 -7.94 -3.49 -7.66
CA SER A 30 -8.48 -4.58 -6.86
C SER A 30 -8.08 -4.34 -5.40
N LEU A 31 -8.86 -4.85 -4.45
CA LEU A 31 -8.51 -4.73 -3.03
C LEU A 31 -7.08 -5.26 -2.75
N ALA A 32 -6.66 -6.30 -3.46
CA ALA A 32 -5.32 -6.85 -3.36
C ALA A 32 -4.25 -5.83 -3.81
N ASP A 33 -4.45 -5.15 -4.93
CA ASP A 33 -3.54 -4.12 -5.42
C ASP A 33 -3.47 -2.92 -4.46
N ALA A 34 -4.62 -2.51 -3.93
CA ALA A 34 -4.72 -1.44 -2.94
C ALA A 34 -4.05 -1.77 -1.60
N LEU A 35 -3.92 -3.06 -1.27
CA LEU A 35 -3.20 -3.52 -0.09
C LEU A 35 -1.69 -3.66 -0.35
N ALA A 36 -1.31 -4.06 -1.56
CA ALA A 36 0.07 -4.26 -1.98
C ALA A 36 0.80 -2.94 -2.24
N ASP A 37 0.16 -1.99 -2.92
CA ASP A 37 0.68 -0.63 -3.12
C ASP A 37 -0.46 0.40 -2.99
N PRO A 38 -0.77 0.82 -1.74
CA PRO A 38 -1.82 1.80 -1.48
C PRO A 38 -1.58 3.15 -2.18
N ARG A 39 -0.32 3.53 -2.39
CA ARG A 39 0.07 4.81 -3.01
C ARG A 39 -0.10 4.82 -4.52
N SER A 40 0.05 3.66 -5.16
CA SER A 40 -0.26 3.48 -6.57
C SER A 40 -1.77 3.41 -6.81
N ALA A 41 -2.50 2.76 -5.90
CA ALA A 41 -3.95 2.64 -5.99
C ALA A 41 -4.72 3.94 -5.67
N PHE A 42 -4.23 4.75 -4.72
CA PHE A 42 -4.86 6.00 -4.29
C PHE A 42 -3.85 7.13 -4.18
N ARG A 43 -4.21 8.32 -4.67
CA ARG A 43 -3.30 9.48 -4.58
C ARG A 43 -3.29 10.09 -3.18
N HIS A 44 -4.42 10.04 -2.48
CA HIS A 44 -4.57 10.58 -1.14
C HIS A 44 -5.37 9.64 -0.22
N PRO A 45 -4.98 9.46 1.07
CA PRO A 45 -5.67 8.55 2.00
C PRO A 45 -7.15 8.89 2.24
N ALA A 46 -7.55 10.13 1.99
CA ALA A 46 -8.94 10.57 2.07
C ALA A 46 -9.85 9.95 0.99
N GLU A 47 -9.28 9.54 -0.15
CA GLU A 47 -9.99 8.85 -1.23
C GLU A 47 -10.48 7.49 -0.76
N VAL A 48 -9.67 6.76 0.02
CA VAL A 48 -10.04 5.47 0.63
C VAL A 48 -11.28 5.61 1.51
N VAL A 49 -11.33 6.66 2.34
CA VAL A 49 -12.48 6.91 3.23
C VAL A 49 -13.74 7.22 2.43
N SER A 50 -13.60 8.00 1.37
CA SER A 50 -14.71 8.48 0.54
C SER A 50 -15.16 7.45 -0.49
N HIS A 51 -14.42 6.35 -0.68
CA HIS A 51 -14.72 5.36 -1.70
C HIS A 51 -16.05 4.65 -1.41
N PRO A 52 -17.03 4.68 -2.34
CA PRO A 52 -18.36 4.12 -2.09
C PRO A 52 -18.39 2.59 -2.13
N LEU A 53 -17.48 1.96 -2.88
CA LEU A 53 -17.47 0.51 -3.08
C LEU A 53 -16.68 -0.26 -2.01
N LEU A 54 -15.98 0.45 -1.10
CA LEU A 54 -15.22 -0.22 -0.04
C LEU A 54 -16.05 -0.31 1.23
N SER A 55 -16.10 -1.49 1.83
CA SER A 55 -16.63 -1.69 3.16
C SER A 55 -15.76 -0.97 4.21
N ARG A 56 -16.35 -0.71 5.38
CA ARG A 56 -15.63 -0.12 6.50
C ARG A 56 -14.39 -0.94 6.90
N HIS A 57 -14.47 -2.26 6.78
CA HIS A 57 -13.35 -3.15 7.07
C HIS A 57 -12.23 -3.02 6.05
N GLU A 58 -12.54 -3.06 4.75
CA GLU A 58 -11.54 -2.92 3.68
C GLU A 58 -10.82 -1.56 3.75
N LYS A 59 -11.57 -0.48 3.96
CA LYS A 59 -10.99 0.86 4.15
C LYS A 59 -10.01 0.89 5.33
N ARG A 60 -10.39 0.26 6.45
CA ARG A 60 -9.52 0.14 7.63
C ARG A 60 -8.25 -0.63 7.28
N THR A 61 -8.36 -1.77 6.61
CA THR A 61 -7.22 -2.62 6.25
C THR A 61 -6.25 -1.90 5.30
N ILE A 62 -6.77 -1.21 4.28
CA ILE A 62 -5.96 -0.38 3.37
C ILE A 62 -5.23 0.72 4.13
N LEU A 63 -5.93 1.48 4.98
CA LEU A 63 -5.32 2.58 5.74
C LEU A 63 -4.29 2.09 6.77
N ILE A 64 -4.51 0.92 7.37
CA ILE A 64 -3.53 0.28 8.27
C ILE A 64 -2.29 -0.16 7.49
N SER A 65 -2.47 -0.79 6.31
CA SER A 65 -1.35 -1.18 5.44
C SER A 65 -0.52 0.06 5.07
N TRP A 66 -1.19 1.10 4.58
CA TRP A 66 -0.56 2.35 4.20
C TRP A 66 0.15 3.02 5.38
N ALA A 67 -0.45 3.02 6.59
CA ALA A 67 0.20 3.59 7.77
C ALA A 67 1.52 2.89 8.12
N ARG A 68 1.60 1.56 7.91
CA ARG A 68 2.83 0.79 8.14
C ARG A 68 3.92 1.18 7.14
N ASP A 69 3.57 1.32 5.86
CA ASP A 69 4.52 1.73 4.81
C ASP A 69 5.06 3.14 5.05
N GLU A 70 4.17 4.08 5.42
CA GLU A 70 4.56 5.45 5.74
C GLU A 70 5.39 5.54 7.02
N ILE A 71 5.17 4.66 8.01
CA ILE A 71 6.02 4.55 9.19
C ILE A 71 7.42 4.05 8.82
N LEU A 72 7.51 3.05 7.93
CA LEU A 72 8.81 2.55 7.46
C LEU A 72 9.58 3.67 6.75
N LEU A 73 8.89 4.44 5.89
CA LEU A 73 9.45 5.60 5.24
C LEU A 73 9.87 6.69 6.24
N GLU A 74 9.07 6.96 7.27
CA GLU A 74 9.42 7.90 8.33
C GLU A 74 10.69 7.46 9.07
N GLN A 75 10.85 6.17 9.35
CA GLN A 75 12.06 5.62 9.99
C GLN A 75 13.30 5.77 9.11
N VAL A 76 13.20 5.39 7.84
CA VAL A 76 14.29 5.53 6.86
C VAL A 76 14.64 7.02 6.69
N ALA A 77 13.62 7.87 6.53
CA ALA A 77 13.81 9.30 6.46
C ALA A 77 14.45 9.84 7.73
N ASN A 78 14.08 9.36 8.92
CA ASN A 78 14.65 9.84 10.18
C ASN A 78 16.16 9.60 10.31
N GLY A 79 16.67 8.50 9.75
CA GLY A 79 18.11 8.18 9.69
C GLY A 79 18.88 8.89 8.56
N GLY A 80 18.19 9.47 7.57
CA GLY A 80 18.80 10.13 6.41
C GLY A 80 18.98 11.66 6.56
N LEU A 81 19.70 12.26 5.61
CA LEU A 81 19.87 13.71 5.52
C LEU A 81 18.51 14.41 5.28
N PRO A 82 18.21 15.51 5.98
CA PRO A 82 16.92 16.20 5.91
C PRO A 82 16.54 16.71 4.51
N GLU A 83 17.52 17.06 3.68
CA GLU A 83 17.29 17.61 2.34
C GLU A 83 16.80 16.56 1.32
N LEU A 84 17.03 15.27 1.59
CA LEU A 84 16.65 14.16 0.71
C LEU A 84 15.46 13.36 1.24
N LYS A 85 14.79 13.83 2.31
CA LYS A 85 13.70 13.06 2.94
C LYS A 85 12.44 13.09 2.05
N PRO A 86 11.95 11.93 1.58
CA PRO A 86 10.61 11.88 1.02
C PRO A 86 9.60 12.31 2.09
N LYS A 87 8.67 13.19 1.74
CA LYS A 87 7.60 13.62 2.66
C LYS A 87 6.65 12.46 2.89
N SER A 88 6.68 11.88 4.08
CA SER A 88 5.71 10.90 4.53
C SER A 88 4.30 11.52 4.54
N GLN A 89 3.31 10.78 4.06
CA GLN A 89 1.89 11.15 4.15
C GLN A 89 1.23 10.61 5.42
N ILE A 90 2.00 10.12 6.40
CA ILE A 90 1.47 9.47 7.60
C ILE A 90 0.47 10.31 8.39
N ASP A 91 0.63 11.63 8.42
CA ASP A 91 -0.31 12.52 9.10
C ASP A 91 -1.69 12.51 8.40
N ALA A 92 -1.71 12.45 7.06
CA ALA A 92 -2.92 12.33 6.27
C ALA A 92 -3.56 10.93 6.42
N VAL A 93 -2.75 9.87 6.42
CA VAL A 93 -3.22 8.50 6.66
C VAL A 93 -3.85 8.38 8.05
N THR A 94 -3.23 8.94 9.08
CA THR A 94 -3.74 8.88 10.45
C THR A 94 -5.03 9.71 10.60
N ALA A 95 -5.13 10.84 9.91
CA ALA A 95 -6.37 11.63 9.87
C ALA A 95 -7.51 10.89 9.17
N ALA A 96 -7.23 10.18 8.08
CA ALA A 96 -8.18 9.33 7.38
C ALA A 96 -8.60 8.13 8.25
N LEU A 97 -7.63 7.44 8.87
CA LEU A 97 -7.87 6.29 9.73
C LEU A 97 -8.72 6.68 10.93
N ARG A 98 -8.54 7.87 11.52
CA ARG A 98 -9.35 8.35 12.65
C ARG A 98 -10.86 8.39 12.36
N ARG A 99 -11.25 8.60 11.10
CA ARG A 99 -12.68 8.60 10.68
C ARG A 99 -13.28 7.20 10.67
N ILE A 100 -12.44 6.17 10.61
CA ILE A 100 -12.85 4.76 10.51
C ILE A 100 -12.57 4.05 11.83
N ASP A 101 -11.35 4.11 12.33
CA ASP A 101 -10.93 3.61 13.62
C ASP A 101 -10.10 4.66 14.38
N PRO A 102 -10.70 5.38 15.35
CA PRO A 102 -9.99 6.34 16.17
C PRO A 102 -8.95 5.72 17.09
N GLN A 103 -9.13 4.47 17.53
CA GLN A 103 -8.19 3.80 18.43
C GLN A 103 -6.90 3.46 17.67
N ALA A 104 -7.00 2.76 16.54
CA ALA A 104 -5.82 2.49 15.71
C ALA A 104 -5.14 3.79 15.27
N ALA A 105 -5.89 4.83 14.90
CA ALA A 105 -5.31 6.12 14.56
C ALA A 105 -4.47 6.73 15.69
N ALA A 106 -4.90 6.62 16.95
CA ALA A 106 -4.13 7.11 18.09
C ALA A 106 -2.81 6.35 18.26
N GLU A 107 -2.83 5.02 18.11
CA GLU A 107 -1.65 4.16 18.19
C GLU A 107 -0.61 4.52 17.12
N TYR A 108 -1.03 4.65 15.85
CA TYR A 108 -0.14 5.06 14.76
C TYR A 108 0.42 6.46 14.97
N ARG A 109 -0.38 7.41 15.48
CA ARG A 109 0.09 8.77 15.78
C ARG A 109 1.18 8.77 16.86
N ALA A 110 1.01 7.96 17.91
CA ALA A 110 1.98 7.82 18.98
C ALA A 110 3.29 7.18 18.49
N ALA A 111 3.19 6.16 17.62
CA ALA A 111 4.35 5.54 16.99
C ALA A 111 5.16 6.55 16.16
N VAL A 112 4.49 7.36 15.35
CA VAL A 112 5.11 8.42 14.53
C VAL A 112 5.78 9.48 15.40
N ALA A 113 5.11 9.93 16.46
CA ALA A 113 5.69 10.88 17.40
C ALA A 113 6.98 10.33 18.03
N SER A 114 6.99 9.03 18.37
CA SER A 114 8.18 8.36 18.91
C SER A 114 9.32 8.27 17.89
N ILE A 115 9.02 7.99 16.62
CA ILE A 115 10.03 7.96 15.54
C ILE A 115 10.64 9.35 15.35
N ARG A 116 9.80 10.39 15.26
CA ARG A 116 10.24 11.78 15.11
C ARG A 116 11.07 12.26 16.30
N ALA A 117 10.71 11.86 17.52
CA ALA A 117 11.46 12.19 18.73
C ALA A 117 12.85 11.53 18.80
N ARG A 118 13.02 10.37 18.17
CA ARG A 118 14.32 9.66 18.10
C ARG A 118 15.32 10.31 17.16
N ARG A 119 14.96 11.39 16.45
CA ARG A 119 15.90 12.09 15.57
C ARG A 119 17.07 12.61 16.42
N PRO A 120 18.30 12.12 16.23
CA PRO A 120 19.43 12.74 16.89
C PRO A 120 19.52 14.17 16.37
N LEU A 121 19.31 15.14 17.26
CA LEU A 121 19.78 16.49 17.02
C LEU A 121 21.27 16.33 16.70
N CYS A 122 21.69 16.70 15.50
CA CYS A 122 23.10 16.83 15.19
C CYS A 122 23.68 17.73 16.28
N ARG A 123 24.39 17.13 17.24
CA ARG A 123 25.14 17.84 18.27
C ARG A 123 26.32 18.43 17.52
N GLY A 124 26.22 19.74 17.25
CA GLY A 124 27.29 20.52 16.62
C GLY A 124 28.58 20.50 17.42
#